data_AF-A0A3R8NQQ5-F1
#
_entry.id   AF-A0A3R8NQQ5-F1
#
_cell.length_a   1.000
_cell.length_b   1.000
_cell.length_c   1.000
_cell.angle_alpha   90.00
_cell.angle_beta   90.00
_cell.angle_gamma   90.00
#
_symmetry.space_group_name_H-M   'P 1'
#
loop_
_entity.id
_entity.type
_entity.pdbx_description
1 polymer ?
#
loop_
_entity_poly.entity_id
_entity_poly.type
_entity_poly.pdbx_seq_one_letter_code
_entity_poly.pdbx_strand_id
1 'polypeptide(L)'
;MSEKLAPASVETVLKAISTEMSIAAVACGHLDVALGKILEVVPNEHRLSVMQELHTVDLLAQHITAITDFTGNLSQQHGQGVLEVNDSLNAITLGDVAARLRASISAE
;
A
#
# COMPACT_ATOMS: atom_id res chain seq x y z
N MET A 1 22.52 12.43 -16.28
CA MET A 1 21.71 13.64 -16.53
C MET A 1 20.49 13.54 -15.63
N SER A 2 20.32 14.43 -14.65
CA SER A 2 19.03 14.51 -13.95
C SER A 2 18.03 15.17 -14.89
N GLU A 3 17.13 14.37 -15.46
CA GLU A 3 15.97 14.90 -16.16
C GLU A 3 15.13 15.71 -15.17
N LYS A 4 15.06 17.03 -15.37
CA LYS A 4 14.24 17.91 -14.54
C LYS A 4 12.82 17.84 -15.08
N LEU A 5 11.96 17.12 -14.38
CA LEU A 5 10.53 17.05 -14.67
C LEU A 5 9.88 18.44 -14.59
N ALA A 6 8.91 18.70 -15.47
CA ALA A 6 8.05 19.88 -15.36
C ALA A 6 7.22 19.82 -14.06
N PRO A 7 6.78 20.96 -13.51
CA PRO A 7 5.86 20.97 -12.38
C PRO A 7 4.61 20.14 -12.68
N ALA A 8 4.27 19.21 -11.78
CA ALA A 8 3.10 18.35 -11.88
C ALA A 8 2.05 18.74 -10.82
N SER A 9 0.77 18.50 -11.10
CA SER A 9 -0.28 18.70 -10.10
C SER A 9 -0.20 17.63 -9.00
N VAL A 10 -0.68 17.97 -7.80
CA VAL A 10 -0.79 17.01 -6.68
C VAL A 10 -1.59 15.78 -7.09
N GLU A 11 -2.69 15.96 -7.80
CA GLU A 11 -3.48 14.87 -8.40
C GLU A 11 -2.63 13.92 -9.26
N THR A 12 -1.81 14.49 -10.18
CA THR A 12 -0.96 13.69 -11.07
C THR A 12 0.04 12.86 -10.28
N VAL A 13 0.65 13.45 -9.24
CA VAL A 13 1.62 12.77 -8.37
C VAL A 13 0.93 11.67 -7.56
N LEU A 14 -0.21 11.95 -6.93
CA LEU A 14 -0.96 10.96 -6.15
C LEU A 14 -1.44 9.80 -7.01
N LYS A 15 -1.89 10.06 -8.24
CA LYS A 15 -2.28 9.02 -9.20
C LYS A 15 -1.09 8.15 -9.61
N ALA A 16 0.08 8.75 -9.83
CA ALA A 16 1.30 8.01 -10.13
C ALA A 16 1.73 7.12 -8.95
N ILE A 17 1.67 7.64 -7.73
CA ILE A 17 1.97 6.87 -6.50
C ILE A 17 0.99 5.71 -6.33
N SER A 18 -0.32 5.97 -6.45
CA SER A 18 -1.36 4.93 -6.38
C SER A 18 -1.11 3.82 -7.41
N THR A 19 -0.73 4.19 -8.64
CA THR A 19 -0.40 3.22 -9.69
C THR A 19 0.80 2.36 -9.31
N GLU A 20 1.89 2.97 -8.83
CA GLU A 20 3.10 2.23 -8.42
C GLU A 20 2.81 1.30 -7.23
N MET A 21 2.00 1.74 -6.27
CA MET A 21 1.56 0.91 -5.15
C MET A 21 0.71 -0.27 -5.61
N SER A 22 -0.17 -0.08 -6.59
CA SER A 22 -0.94 -1.18 -7.19
C SER A 22 -0.01 -2.25 -7.79
N ILE A 23 1.07 -1.84 -8.48
CA ILE A 23 2.09 -2.77 -9.00
C ILE A 23 2.76 -3.53 -7.85
N ALA A 24 3.11 -2.86 -6.76
CA ALA A 24 3.71 -3.49 -5.59
C ALA A 24 2.76 -4.50 -4.90
N ALA A 25 1.45 -4.22 -4.85
CA ALA A 25 0.45 -5.15 -4.31
C ALA A 25 0.37 -6.43 -5.16
N VAL A 26 0.40 -6.30 -6.49
CA VAL A 26 0.45 -7.46 -7.41
C VAL A 26 1.71 -8.30 -7.17
N ALA A 27 2.86 -7.66 -6.97
CA ALA A 27 4.10 -8.37 -6.64
C ALA A 27 4.01 -9.13 -5.31
N CYS A 28 3.34 -8.56 -4.30
CA CYS A 28 3.08 -9.27 -3.03
C CYS A 28 2.18 -10.49 -3.24
N GLY A 29 1.15 -10.40 -4.10
CA GLY A 29 0.33 -11.56 -4.47
C GLY A 29 1.14 -12.68 -5.13
N HIS A 30 2.13 -12.34 -5.98
CA HIS A 30 3.05 -13.34 -6.53
C HIS A 30 3.95 -13.97 -5.47
N LEU A 31 4.42 -13.19 -4.48
CA LEU A 31 5.23 -13.69 -3.37
C LEU A 31 4.42 -14.65 -2.48
N ASP A 32 3.16 -14.32 -2.18
CA ASP A 32 2.25 -15.20 -1.42
C ASP A 32 2.08 -16.56 -2.11
N VAL A 33 1.80 -16.56 -3.42
CA VAL A 33 1.72 -17.80 -4.22
C VAL A 33 3.03 -18.58 -4.22
N ALA A 34 4.18 -17.91 -4.33
CA ALA A 34 5.48 -18.56 -4.33
C ALA A 34 5.79 -19.21 -2.96
N LEU A 35 5.52 -18.51 -1.87
CA LEU A 35 5.68 -19.02 -0.51
C LEU A 35 4.70 -20.16 -0.22
N GLY A 36 3.47 -20.11 -0.76
CA GLY A 36 2.51 -21.20 -0.67
C GLY A 36 3.04 -22.49 -1.31
N LYS A 37 3.64 -22.39 -2.50
CA LYS A 37 4.31 -23.53 -3.16
C LYS A 37 5.50 -24.05 -2.36
N ILE A 38 6.26 -23.17 -1.71
CA ILE A 38 7.38 -23.58 -0.83
C ILE A 38 6.83 -24.34 0.38
N LEU A 39 5.73 -23.89 0.99
CA LEU A 39 5.11 -24.55 2.13
C LEU A 39 4.66 -26.00 1.83
N GLU A 40 4.31 -26.30 0.57
CA GLU A 40 3.96 -27.65 0.13
C GLU A 40 5.12 -28.64 0.21
N VAL A 41 6.36 -28.17 0.00
CA VAL A 41 7.55 -29.02 -0.11
C VAL A 41 8.53 -28.89 1.06
N VAL A 42 8.34 -27.89 1.94
CA VAL A 42 9.26 -27.62 3.04
C VAL A 42 9.14 -28.69 4.16
N PRO A 43 10.27 -29.11 4.77
CA PRO A 43 10.25 -30.00 5.93
C PRO A 43 9.38 -29.47 7.08
N ASN A 44 8.75 -30.38 7.83
CA ASN A 44 7.80 -30.04 8.91
C ASN A 44 8.38 -29.09 9.96
N GLU A 45 9.67 -29.22 10.26
CA GLU A 45 10.41 -28.37 11.20
C GLU A 45 10.48 -26.89 10.79
N HIS A 46 10.33 -26.57 9.50
CA HIS A 46 10.37 -25.21 8.97
C HIS A 46 8.99 -24.68 8.54
N ARG A 47 7.95 -25.53 8.50
CA ARG A 47 6.59 -25.13 8.05
C ARG A 47 6.04 -23.94 8.83
N LEU A 48 6.22 -23.92 10.15
CA LEU A 48 5.73 -22.82 10.99
C LEU A 48 6.38 -21.48 10.61
N SER A 49 7.69 -21.49 10.33
CA SER A 49 8.40 -20.28 9.90
C SER A 49 7.90 -19.80 8.55
N VAL A 50 7.69 -20.70 7.57
CA VAL A 50 7.13 -20.33 6.27
C VAL A 50 5.69 -19.79 6.39
N MET A 51 4.87 -20.35 7.27
CA MET A 51 3.53 -19.82 7.54
C MET A 51 3.55 -18.40 8.15
N GLN A 52 4.54 -18.09 8.98
CA GLN A 52 4.71 -16.73 9.52
C GLN A 52 5.12 -15.73 8.44
N GLU A 53 6.01 -16.13 7.52
CA GLU A 53 6.40 -15.30 6.38
C GLU A 53 5.22 -15.07 5.43
N LEU A 54 4.41 -16.09 5.15
CA LEU A 54 3.15 -15.96 4.39
C LEU A 54 2.23 -14.91 5.00
N HIS A 55 2.00 -14.98 6.31
CA HIS A 55 1.17 -14.00 7.00
C HIS A 55 1.74 -12.58 6.91
N THR A 56 3.07 -12.45 6.96
CA THR A 56 3.75 -11.16 6.82
C THR A 56 3.56 -10.57 5.41
N VAL A 57 3.65 -11.40 4.37
CA VAL A 57 3.42 -10.98 2.98
C VAL A 57 1.96 -10.60 2.74
N ASP A 58 1.02 -11.34 3.30
CA ASP A 58 -0.41 -11.00 3.24
C ASP A 58 -0.69 -9.64 3.90
N LEU A 59 -0.18 -9.41 5.11
CA LEU A 59 -0.29 -8.11 5.78
C LEU A 59 0.34 -6.98 4.96
N LEU A 60 1.49 -7.23 4.32
CA LEU A 60 2.12 -6.26 3.43
C LEU A 60 1.25 -5.94 2.21
N ALA A 61 0.63 -6.93 1.58
CA ALA A 61 -0.29 -6.73 0.46
C ALA A 61 -1.51 -5.89 0.87
N GLN A 62 -2.06 -6.16 2.06
CA GLN A 62 -3.17 -5.39 2.63
C GLN A 62 -2.76 -3.94 2.93
N HIS A 63 -1.56 -3.72 3.47
CA HIS A 63 -1.02 -2.37 3.70
C HIS A 63 -0.93 -1.59 2.38
N ILE A 64 -0.35 -2.20 1.34
CA ILE A 64 -0.16 -1.53 0.06
C ILE A 64 -1.51 -1.22 -0.60
N THR A 65 -2.47 -2.13 -0.51
CA THR A 65 -3.84 -1.92 -1.03
C THR A 65 -4.52 -0.75 -0.33
N ALA A 66 -4.47 -0.70 1.01
CA ALA A 66 -5.03 0.39 1.78
C ALA A 66 -4.44 1.77 1.40
N ILE A 67 -3.13 1.84 1.16
CA ILE A 67 -2.47 3.09 0.75
C ILE A 67 -2.79 3.41 -0.73
N THR A 68 -2.89 2.41 -1.59
CA THR A 68 -3.31 2.56 -3.00
C THR A 68 -4.68 3.20 -3.07
N ASP A 69 -5.64 2.70 -2.29
CA ASP A 69 -7.01 3.23 -2.24
C ASP A 69 -7.04 4.63 -1.63
N PHE A 70 -6.29 4.85 -0.55
CA PHE A 70 -6.16 6.17 0.08
C PHE A 70 -5.65 7.22 -0.90
N THR A 71 -4.53 6.94 -1.57
CA THR A 71 -3.94 7.85 -2.57
C THR A 71 -4.81 8.02 -3.80
N GLY A 72 -5.49 6.95 -4.23
CA GLY A 72 -6.48 6.98 -5.29
C GLY A 72 -7.64 7.92 -4.96
N ASN A 73 -8.23 7.78 -3.77
CA ASN A 73 -9.34 8.63 -3.30
C ASN A 73 -8.93 10.10 -3.22
N LEU A 74 -7.73 10.40 -2.70
CA LEU A 74 -7.20 11.76 -2.67
C LEU A 74 -6.98 12.34 -4.07
N SER A 75 -6.55 11.53 -5.04
CA SER A 75 -6.37 12.00 -6.43
C SER A 75 -7.68 12.43 -7.10
N GLN A 76 -8.83 11.87 -6.68
CA GLN A 76 -10.14 12.25 -7.21
C GLN A 76 -10.67 13.56 -6.61
N GLN A 77 -10.00 14.11 -5.60
CA GLN A 77 -10.40 15.38 -4.99
C GLN A 77 -9.95 16.54 -5.89
N HIS A 78 -10.93 17.27 -6.42
CA HIS A 78 -10.68 18.48 -7.19
C HIS A 78 -10.61 19.69 -6.24
N GLY A 79 -9.42 20.27 -6.04
CA GLY A 79 -9.25 21.42 -5.15
C GLY A 79 -7.89 22.12 -5.30
N GLN A 80 -7.86 23.42 -5.00
CA GLN A 80 -6.67 24.29 -5.09
C GLN A 80 -5.66 24.06 -3.94
N GLY A 81 -5.21 22.82 -3.75
CA GLY A 81 -4.07 22.50 -2.87
C GLY A 81 -4.39 22.15 -1.42
N VAL A 82 -5.66 21.89 -1.08
CA VAL A 82 -6.05 21.29 0.20
C VAL A 82 -6.77 19.98 -0.07
N LEU A 83 -6.35 18.92 0.64
CA LEU A 83 -6.92 17.58 0.54
C LEU A 83 -7.77 17.28 1.77
N GLU A 84 -8.99 16.81 1.55
CA GLU A 84 -9.89 16.35 2.61
C GLU A 84 -9.56 14.90 2.96
N VAL A 85 -8.66 14.69 3.92
CA VAL A 85 -8.10 13.36 4.20
C VAL A 85 -9.03 12.44 5.00
N ASN A 86 -10.01 13.00 5.72
CA ASN A 86 -10.83 12.24 6.67
C ASN A 86 -11.67 11.14 6.01
N ASP A 87 -12.35 11.46 4.91
CA ASP A 87 -13.19 10.47 4.20
C ASP A 87 -12.33 9.35 3.61
N SER A 88 -11.17 9.71 3.04
CA SER A 88 -10.21 8.74 2.51
C SER A 88 -9.62 7.84 3.60
N LEU A 89 -9.35 8.38 4.81
CA LEU A 89 -8.89 7.60 5.96
C LEU A 89 -9.98 6.70 6.55
N ASN A 90 -11.24 7.13 6.52
CA ASN A 90 -12.39 6.34 6.99
C ASN A 90 -12.70 5.17 6.06
N ALA A 91 -12.33 5.27 4.78
CA ALA A 91 -12.47 4.16 3.82
C ALA A 91 -11.45 3.03 4.04
N ILE A 92 -10.35 3.27 4.77
CA ILE A 92 -9.36 2.25 5.07
C ILE A 92 -9.93 1.26 6.11
N THR A 93 -10.09 0.00 5.70
CA THR A 93 -10.61 -1.07 6.55
C THR A 93 -9.57 -1.56 7.57
N LEU A 94 -8.28 -1.45 7.25
CA LEU A 94 -7.20 -1.86 8.14
C LEU A 94 -6.87 -0.76 9.16
N GLY A 95 -7.47 -0.88 10.34
CA GLY A 95 -7.46 0.16 11.38
C GLY A 95 -6.07 0.66 11.77
N ASP A 96 -5.08 -0.24 11.86
CA ASP A 96 -3.71 0.14 12.21
C ASP A 96 -3.04 1.01 11.14
N VAL A 97 -3.31 0.77 9.85
CA VAL A 97 -2.80 1.62 8.76
C VAL A 97 -3.47 2.98 8.83
N ALA A 98 -4.79 3.03 9.00
CA ALA A 98 -5.52 4.28 9.13
C ALA A 98 -5.05 5.11 10.33
N ALA A 99 -4.77 4.47 11.46
CA ALA A 99 -4.26 5.12 12.66
C ALA A 99 -2.85 5.69 12.47
N ARG A 100 -1.93 4.93 11.85
CA ARG A 100 -0.57 5.42 11.54
C ARG A 100 -0.60 6.59 10.56
N LEU A 101 -1.40 6.50 9.49
CA LEU A 101 -1.53 7.61 8.53
C LEU A 101 -2.09 8.87 9.19
N ARG A 102 -3.13 8.75 10.03
CA ARG A 102 -3.64 9.88 10.82
C ARG A 102 -2.56 10.52 11.69
N ALA A 103 -1.81 9.70 12.43
CA ALA A 103 -0.74 10.20 13.30
C ALA A 103 0.35 10.95 12.53
N SER A 104 0.76 10.43 11.37
CA SER A 104 1.75 11.12 10.52
C SER A 104 1.25 12.44 9.96
N ILE A 105 -0.01 12.50 9.52
CA ILE A 105 -0.60 13.74 8.97
C ILE A 105 -0.82 14.79 10.06
N SER A 106 -1.22 14.41 11.27
CA SER A 106 -1.42 15.35 12.38
C SER A 106 -0.12 15.81 13.08
N ALA A 107 1.03 15.24 12.70
CA ALA A 107 2.33 15.62 13.24
C ALA A 107 2.99 16.79 12.47
N GLU A 108 2.34 17.28 11.42
CA GLU A 108 2.75 18.40 10.56
C GLU A 108 2.04 19.70 10.95
#